data_AF-A0A6C0CYZ9-F1
#
_entry.id   AF-A0A6C0CYZ9-F1
#
_cell.length_a   1.000
_cell.length_b   1.000
_cell.length_c   1.000
_cell.angle_alpha   90.00
_cell.angle_beta   90.00
_cell.angle_gamma   90.00
#
_symmetry.space_group_name_H-M   'P 1'
#
loop_
_entity.id
_entity.type
_entity.pdbx_description
1 polymer ?
#
loop_
_entity_poly.entity_id
_entity_poly.type
_entity_poly.pdbx_seq_one_letter_code
_entity_poly.pdbx_strand_id
1 'polypeptide(L)'
;MQCDYCKRNFKTVNSLNTHKNTAKFCLRIRGIIENTEKDVVHNCEYCDKILSTKGNLIRHLENCNIKLEKESNQKDNIKDEEIKNLNKIISNLNIEIQNTKKELETYIHKFIQQNEQTNNYERQITELKLQNEKLQDTIGSIAAQSKTVNNNHEFVIELNQTEDKENLTEYNNEEEYQLLPLVVGNGITIDSREDGYIDVTNLCKAGGKEFKEWNRLDRTHTFLQALKSTVGIPTVELIQYITGGNGERHTWVHPQVAINIAQWISPEFDVKVSGWIYEVMLTGKVDIKNTKSYRELRAANKDKELKIKYLTKKYVKRQPRLQYDIPNVIYILTTPTHKLEGRYILGKAENLTNRLSVYNKTDEHEVVYYQGCRDETCMKIAEQMIFYNLEQYREQANRERFVLPEGGNINLFIDEIKNTIRILNKE
;
A
#
# COMPACT_ATOMS: atom_id res chain seq x y z
N MET A 1 -81.23 50.06 -18.55
CA MET A 1 -82.14 49.65 -17.46
C MET A 1 -81.58 48.40 -16.79
N GLN A 2 -81.64 48.30 -15.47
CA GLN A 2 -81.02 47.20 -14.72
C GLN A 2 -82.08 46.19 -14.25
N CYS A 3 -81.73 44.91 -14.25
CA CYS A 3 -82.56 43.87 -13.65
C CYS A 3 -82.43 43.93 -12.12
N ASP A 4 -83.54 44.10 -11.43
CA ASP A 4 -83.55 44.26 -9.96
C ASP A 4 -83.07 43.00 -9.23
N TYR A 5 -83.16 41.83 -9.88
CA TYR A 5 -82.83 40.53 -9.30
C TYR A 5 -81.38 40.09 -9.55
N CYS A 6 -80.89 40.18 -10.79
CA CYS A 6 -79.53 39.75 -11.15
C CYS A 6 -78.55 40.89 -11.41
N LYS A 7 -79.01 42.14 -11.26
CA LYS A 7 -78.24 43.38 -11.45
C LYS A 7 -77.58 43.54 -12.84
N ARG A 8 -78.02 42.78 -13.86
CA ARG A 8 -77.56 42.94 -15.25
C ARG A 8 -78.23 44.12 -15.96
N ASN A 9 -77.48 44.78 -16.84
CA ASN A 9 -77.94 45.94 -17.60
C ASN A 9 -78.46 45.54 -19.00
N PHE A 10 -79.61 46.10 -19.38
CA PHE A 10 -80.31 45.86 -20.63
C PHE A 10 -80.56 47.17 -21.39
N LYS A 11 -80.43 47.08 -22.72
CA LYS A 11 -80.52 48.23 -23.64
C LYS A 11 -81.95 48.69 -23.90
N THR A 12 -82.94 47.79 -23.86
CA THR A 12 -84.36 48.11 -24.14
C THR A 12 -85.30 47.54 -23.08
N VAL A 13 -86.46 48.19 -22.87
CA VAL A 13 -87.45 47.74 -21.86
C VAL A 13 -87.93 46.32 -22.20
N ASN A 14 -88.15 46.05 -23.49
CA ASN A 14 -88.61 44.75 -23.95
C ASN A 14 -87.59 43.64 -23.63
N SER A 15 -86.29 43.87 -23.87
CA SER A 15 -85.25 42.88 -23.53
C SER A 15 -85.12 42.65 -22.02
N LEU A 16 -85.31 43.69 -21.21
CA LEU A 16 -85.36 43.56 -19.76
C LEU A 16 -86.57 42.72 -19.31
N ASN A 17 -87.75 42.97 -19.88
CA ASN A 17 -88.97 42.23 -19.56
C ASN A 17 -88.88 40.77 -19.98
N THR A 18 -88.43 40.48 -21.20
CA THR A 18 -88.18 39.12 -21.65
C THR A 18 -87.17 38.43 -20.73
N HIS A 19 -86.07 39.09 -20.35
CA HIS A 19 -85.10 38.55 -19.40
C HIS A 19 -85.73 38.26 -18.02
N LYS A 20 -86.50 39.19 -17.46
CA LYS A 20 -87.20 39.01 -16.16
C LYS A 20 -88.20 37.85 -16.18
N ASN A 21 -88.76 37.52 -17.35
CA ASN A 21 -89.79 36.49 -17.52
C ASN A 21 -89.26 35.13 -18.01
N THR A 22 -88.01 35.05 -18.49
CA THR A 22 -87.43 33.81 -19.06
C THR A 22 -86.15 33.35 -18.38
N ALA A 23 -85.39 34.25 -17.74
CA ALA A 23 -84.13 33.90 -17.12
C ALA A 23 -84.36 33.13 -15.83
N LYS A 24 -84.06 31.82 -15.85
CA LYS A 24 -84.24 30.90 -14.73
C LYS A 24 -83.70 31.43 -13.40
N PHE A 25 -82.52 32.07 -13.40
CA PHE A 25 -81.95 32.67 -12.19
C PHE A 25 -82.83 33.78 -11.58
N CYS A 26 -83.33 34.71 -12.40
CA CYS A 26 -84.21 35.79 -11.94
C CYS A 26 -85.59 35.26 -11.52
N LEU A 27 -86.11 34.26 -12.23
CA LEU A 27 -87.37 33.59 -11.89
C LEU A 27 -87.28 32.83 -10.54
N ARG A 28 -86.11 32.29 -10.19
CA ARG A 28 -85.84 31.64 -8.89
C ARG A 28 -85.74 32.65 -7.75
N ILE A 29 -85.05 33.78 -7.91
CA ILE A 29 -85.03 34.86 -6.90
C ILE A 29 -86.47 35.35 -6.62
N ARG A 30 -87.34 35.30 -7.63
CA ARG A 30 -88.76 35.65 -7.52
C ARG A 30 -89.65 34.53 -6.96
N GLY A 31 -89.11 33.33 -6.70
CA GLY A 31 -89.88 32.18 -6.20
C GLY A 31 -90.88 31.57 -7.20
N ILE A 32 -90.74 31.85 -8.50
CA ILE A 32 -91.68 31.37 -9.55
C ILE A 32 -91.36 29.93 -9.99
N ILE A 33 -90.11 29.51 -9.82
CA ILE A 33 -89.64 28.15 -10.12
C ILE A 33 -88.98 27.60 -8.86
N GLU A 34 -89.43 26.44 -8.37
CA GLU A 34 -88.79 25.74 -7.25
C GLU A 34 -87.42 25.19 -7.64
N ASN A 35 -86.49 25.18 -6.69
CA ASN A 35 -85.17 24.58 -6.88
C ASN A 35 -85.32 23.06 -7.04
N THR A 36 -85.26 22.56 -8.27
CA THR A 36 -84.99 21.14 -8.48
C THR A 36 -83.56 20.84 -8.00
N GLU A 37 -83.35 19.75 -7.28
CA GLU A 37 -82.08 19.31 -6.63
C GLU A 37 -80.85 19.15 -7.58
N LYS A 38 -80.92 19.60 -8.82
CA LYS A 38 -79.86 19.46 -9.85
C LYS A 38 -79.21 20.76 -10.32
N ASP A 39 -79.36 21.87 -9.62
CA ASP A 39 -78.66 23.12 -9.94
C ASP A 39 -77.47 23.37 -8.99
N VAL A 40 -76.36 22.66 -9.22
CA VAL A 40 -75.11 22.84 -8.47
C VAL A 40 -74.48 24.19 -8.83
N VAL A 41 -74.25 25.03 -7.82
CA VAL A 41 -73.51 26.31 -7.98
C VAL A 41 -72.01 26.00 -8.05
N HIS A 42 -71.31 26.52 -9.05
CA HIS A 42 -69.90 26.22 -9.29
C HIS A 42 -69.02 27.44 -9.04
N ASN A 43 -68.34 27.47 -7.89
CA ASN A 43 -67.47 28.57 -7.47
C ASN A 43 -66.03 28.35 -7.94
N CYS A 44 -65.33 29.43 -8.26
CA CYS A 44 -63.89 29.40 -8.44
C CYS A 44 -63.19 29.38 -7.08
N GLU A 45 -62.15 28.55 -6.94
CA GLU A 45 -61.38 28.44 -5.70
C GLU A 45 -60.34 29.56 -5.53
N TYR A 46 -60.04 30.28 -6.61
CA TYR A 46 -58.99 31.30 -6.63
C TYR A 46 -59.52 32.73 -6.63
N CYS A 47 -60.79 32.94 -7.00
CA CYS A 47 -61.44 34.24 -7.06
C CYS A 47 -62.93 34.13 -6.74
N ASP A 48 -63.59 35.25 -6.48
CA ASP A 48 -64.99 35.27 -6.02
C ASP A 48 -66.05 35.02 -7.13
N LYS A 49 -65.66 34.37 -8.24
CA LYS A 49 -66.54 34.19 -9.40
C LYS A 49 -67.41 32.94 -9.27
N ILE A 50 -68.72 33.13 -9.36
CA ILE A 50 -69.75 32.08 -9.32
C ILE A 50 -70.27 31.79 -10.73
N LEU A 51 -70.29 30.52 -11.13
CA LEU A 51 -70.61 30.09 -12.48
C LEU A 51 -71.77 29.10 -12.51
N SER A 52 -72.56 29.22 -13.58
CA SER A 52 -73.85 28.53 -13.71
C SER A 52 -73.75 27.08 -14.17
N THR A 53 -72.59 26.63 -14.65
CA THR A 53 -72.35 25.24 -15.09
C THR A 53 -70.89 24.84 -14.88
N LYS A 54 -70.65 23.54 -14.66
CA LYS A 54 -69.30 22.97 -14.48
C LYS A 54 -68.37 23.27 -15.67
N GLY A 55 -68.88 23.19 -16.91
CA GLY A 55 -68.08 23.50 -18.11
C GLY A 55 -67.63 24.97 -18.17
N ASN A 56 -68.45 25.91 -17.70
CA ASN A 56 -68.05 27.31 -17.59
C ASN A 56 -66.99 27.53 -16.52
N LEU A 57 -67.05 26.79 -15.40
CA LEU A 57 -66.01 26.82 -14.38
C LEU A 57 -64.67 26.32 -14.90
N ILE A 58 -64.64 25.21 -15.64
CA ILE A 58 -63.41 24.68 -16.25
C ILE A 58 -62.76 25.73 -17.17
N ARG A 59 -63.52 26.28 -18.13
CA ARG A 59 -63.01 27.32 -19.04
C ARG A 59 -62.57 28.60 -18.31
N HIS A 60 -63.22 28.92 -17.19
CA HIS A 60 -62.79 30.03 -16.35
C HIS A 60 -61.46 29.74 -15.64
N LEU A 61 -61.29 28.55 -15.07
CA LEU A 61 -60.06 28.15 -14.37
C LEU A 61 -58.84 28.10 -15.31
N GLU A 62 -59.04 27.86 -16.61
CA GLU A 62 -57.97 27.94 -17.62
C GLU A 62 -57.46 29.38 -17.83
N ASN A 63 -58.31 30.38 -17.62
CA ASN A 63 -58.03 31.79 -17.89
C ASN A 63 -58.22 32.69 -16.66
N CYS A 64 -58.23 32.10 -15.46
CA CYS A 64 -58.49 32.85 -14.25
C CYS A 64 -57.22 33.62 -13.87
N ASN A 65 -57.25 34.94 -14.02
CA ASN A 65 -56.07 35.78 -13.82
C ASN A 65 -55.41 35.58 -12.44
N ILE A 66 -56.22 35.50 -11.37
CA ILE A 66 -55.70 35.30 -10.00
C ILE A 66 -55.03 33.94 -9.84
N LYS A 67 -55.55 32.90 -10.49
CA LYS A 67 -54.93 31.56 -10.50
C LYS A 67 -53.60 31.60 -11.25
N LEU A 68 -53.60 32.18 -12.46
CA LEU A 68 -52.41 32.30 -13.31
C LEU A 68 -51.29 33.10 -12.63
N GLU A 69 -51.62 34.21 -11.96
CA GLU A 69 -50.67 35.02 -11.18
C GLU A 69 -50.10 34.22 -9.99
N LYS A 70 -50.94 33.51 -9.23
CA LYS A 70 -50.48 32.66 -8.12
C LYS A 70 -49.58 31.53 -8.61
N GLU A 71 -49.94 30.86 -9.71
CA GLU A 71 -49.13 29.79 -10.31
C GLU A 71 -47.82 30.31 -10.90
N SER A 72 -47.81 31.51 -11.49
CA SER A 72 -46.58 32.15 -11.97
C SER A 72 -45.64 32.48 -10.81
N ASN A 73 -46.14 33.15 -9.77
CA ASN A 73 -45.35 33.51 -8.59
C ASN A 73 -44.79 32.26 -7.88
N GLN A 74 -45.57 31.17 -7.82
CA GLN A 74 -45.08 29.92 -7.26
C GLN A 74 -43.95 29.32 -8.10
N LYS A 75 -44.06 29.35 -9.44
CA LYS A 75 -43.00 28.89 -10.34
C LYS A 75 -41.74 29.75 -10.22
N ASP A 76 -41.89 31.07 -10.08
CA ASP A 76 -40.75 31.98 -9.95
C ASP A 76 -40.03 31.79 -8.61
N ASN A 77 -40.78 31.60 -7.51
CA ASN A 77 -40.19 31.25 -6.21
C ASN A 77 -39.40 29.93 -6.26
N ILE A 78 -39.93 28.91 -6.94
CA ILE A 78 -39.22 27.62 -7.11
C ILE A 78 -37.92 27.83 -7.89
N LYS A 79 -37.95 28.59 -8.98
CA LYS A 79 -36.74 28.91 -9.77
C LYS A 79 -35.72 29.69 -8.94
N ASP A 80 -36.15 30.64 -8.13
CA ASP A 80 -35.26 31.42 -7.28
C ASP A 80 -34.57 30.54 -6.21
N GLU A 81 -35.29 29.59 -5.63
CA GLU A 81 -34.71 28.58 -4.73
C GLU A 81 -33.71 27.67 -5.44
N GLU A 82 -34.03 27.21 -6.66
CA GLU A 82 -33.12 26.42 -7.50
C GLU A 82 -31.84 27.20 -7.84
N ILE A 83 -31.96 28.46 -8.25
CA ILE A 83 -30.82 29.35 -8.55
C ILE A 83 -29.96 29.54 -7.30
N LYS A 84 -30.57 29.75 -6.13
CA LYS A 84 -29.86 29.90 -4.86
C LYS A 84 -29.07 28.64 -4.51
N ASN A 85 -29.66 27.46 -4.72
CA ASN A 85 -28.99 26.18 -4.51
C ASN A 85 -27.83 25.97 -5.48
N LEU A 86 -28.03 26.26 -6.77
CA LEU A 86 -26.97 26.19 -7.79
C LEU A 86 -25.81 27.12 -7.48
N ASN A 87 -26.08 28.36 -7.07
CA ASN A 87 -25.04 29.31 -6.68
C ASN A 87 -24.22 28.84 -5.47
N LYS A 88 -24.87 28.16 -4.50
CA LYS A 88 -24.17 27.55 -3.37
C LYS A 88 -23.25 26.42 -3.84
N ILE A 89 -23.70 25.57 -4.76
CA ILE A 89 -22.89 24.51 -5.35
C ILE A 89 -21.68 25.10 -6.10
N ILE A 90 -21.90 26.11 -6.94
CA ILE A 90 -20.83 26.80 -7.68
C ILE A 90 -19.79 27.40 -6.71
N SER A 91 -20.23 28.04 -5.62
CA SER A 91 -19.34 28.58 -4.60
C SER A 91 -18.46 27.48 -3.97
N ASN A 92 -19.05 26.33 -3.66
CA ASN A 92 -18.30 25.20 -3.07
C ASN A 92 -17.29 24.62 -4.06
N LEU A 93 -17.71 24.40 -5.32
CA LEU A 93 -16.82 23.92 -6.38
C LEU A 93 -15.65 24.88 -6.63
N ASN A 94 -15.89 26.19 -6.57
CA ASN A 94 -14.82 27.18 -6.70
C ASN A 94 -13.80 27.09 -5.55
N ILE A 95 -14.25 26.87 -4.31
CA ILE A 95 -13.35 26.66 -3.16
C ILE A 95 -12.52 25.39 -3.36
N GLU A 96 -13.15 24.31 -3.81
CA GLU A 96 -12.47 23.04 -4.08
C GLU A 96 -11.40 23.19 -5.17
N ILE A 97 -11.73 23.84 -6.29
CA ILE A 97 -10.79 24.15 -7.37
C ILE A 97 -9.60 24.97 -6.85
N GLN A 98 -9.83 25.97 -6.00
CA GLN A 98 -8.73 26.77 -5.42
C GLN A 98 -7.83 25.94 -4.52
N ASN A 99 -8.39 25.04 -3.72
CA ASN A 99 -7.62 24.14 -2.87
C ASN A 99 -6.77 23.18 -3.71
N THR A 100 -7.37 22.54 -4.72
CA THR A 100 -6.65 21.64 -5.65
C THR A 100 -5.54 22.37 -6.39
N LYS A 101 -5.76 23.63 -6.82
CA LYS A 101 -4.73 24.45 -7.46
C LYS A 101 -3.54 24.70 -6.52
N LYS A 102 -3.79 25.04 -5.25
CA LYS A 102 -2.75 25.26 -4.24
C LYS A 102 -1.95 23.99 -3.94
N GLU A 103 -2.61 22.85 -3.91
CA GLU A 103 -1.94 21.55 -3.78
C GLU A 103 -1.03 21.29 -4.98
N LEU A 104 -1.52 21.50 -6.20
CA LEU A 104 -0.74 21.33 -7.42
C LEU A 104 0.49 22.24 -7.46
N GLU A 105 0.36 23.51 -7.07
CA GLU A 105 1.48 24.45 -6.94
C GLU A 105 2.54 23.93 -5.95
N THR A 106 2.11 23.33 -4.85
CA THR A 106 3.01 22.72 -3.87
C THR A 106 3.76 21.52 -4.45
N TYR A 107 3.09 20.69 -5.25
CA TYR A 107 3.73 19.57 -5.96
C TYR A 107 4.75 20.05 -7.00
N ILE A 108 4.41 21.07 -7.78
CA ILE A 108 5.32 21.68 -8.76
C ILE A 108 6.58 22.21 -8.07
N HIS A 109 6.44 22.92 -6.94
CA HIS A 109 7.58 23.42 -6.19
C HIS A 109 8.49 22.28 -5.69
N LYS A 110 7.91 21.20 -5.16
CA LYS A 110 8.69 20.01 -4.74
C LYS A 110 9.43 19.38 -5.91
N PHE A 111 8.79 19.29 -7.08
CA PHE A 111 9.39 18.73 -8.28
C PHE A 111 10.58 19.58 -8.78
N ILE A 112 10.44 20.90 -8.81
CA ILE A 112 11.53 21.82 -9.17
C ILE A 112 12.72 21.63 -8.23
N GLN A 113 12.49 21.59 -6.91
CA GLN A 113 13.54 21.40 -5.92
C GLN A 113 14.28 20.06 -6.11
N GLN A 114 13.56 18.98 -6.41
CA GLN A 114 14.17 17.69 -6.70
C GLN A 114 15.01 17.71 -7.97
N ASN A 115 14.56 18.42 -9.00
CA ASN A 115 15.28 18.55 -10.26
C ASN A 115 16.58 19.35 -10.08
N GLU A 116 16.54 20.45 -9.33
CA GLU A 116 17.74 21.22 -8.96
C GLU A 116 18.75 20.36 -8.19
N GLN A 117 18.28 19.57 -7.24
CA GLN A 117 19.12 18.66 -6.48
C GLN A 117 19.76 17.57 -7.38
N THR A 118 18.99 17.05 -8.34
CA THR A 118 19.49 16.08 -9.32
C THR A 118 20.58 16.68 -10.20
N ASN A 119 20.36 17.90 -10.71
CA ASN A 119 21.36 18.64 -11.49
C ASN A 119 22.65 18.89 -10.69
N ASN A 120 22.54 19.17 -9.40
CA ASN A 120 23.70 19.33 -8.53
C ASN A 120 24.50 18.01 -8.43
N TYR A 121 23.82 16.88 -8.22
CA TYR A 121 24.48 15.57 -8.19
C TYR A 121 25.15 15.22 -9.53
N GLU A 122 24.53 15.55 -10.67
CA GLU A 122 25.13 15.33 -11.99
C GLU A 122 26.43 16.14 -12.18
N ARG A 123 26.47 17.39 -11.70
CA ARG A 123 27.70 18.20 -11.70
C ARG A 123 28.80 17.56 -10.86
N GLN A 124 28.49 17.13 -9.63
CA GLN A 124 29.45 16.45 -8.75
C GLN A 124 29.98 15.16 -9.38
N ILE A 125 29.12 14.36 -10.01
CA ILE A 125 29.53 13.14 -10.71
C ILE A 125 30.47 13.47 -11.87
N THR A 126 30.22 14.54 -12.61
CA THR A 126 31.06 14.98 -13.73
C THR A 126 32.45 15.41 -13.24
N GLU A 127 32.52 16.20 -12.17
CA GLU A 127 33.80 16.60 -11.54
C GLU A 127 34.59 15.38 -11.04
N LEU A 128 33.92 14.44 -10.36
CA LEU A 128 34.56 13.21 -9.88
C LEU A 128 35.08 12.33 -11.03
N LYS A 129 34.37 12.27 -12.17
CA LYS A 129 34.86 11.56 -13.36
C LYS A 129 36.14 12.19 -13.89
N LEU A 130 36.18 13.52 -14.00
CA LEU A 130 37.36 14.24 -14.46
C LEU A 130 38.57 14.04 -13.52
N GLN A 131 38.34 14.01 -12.21
CA GLN A 131 39.40 13.72 -11.23
C GLN A 131 39.93 12.29 -11.38
N ASN A 132 39.05 11.30 -11.60
CA ASN A 132 39.46 9.91 -11.80
C ASN A 132 40.28 9.73 -13.09
N GLU A 133 39.92 10.42 -14.18
CA GLU A 133 40.66 10.40 -15.43
C GLU A 133 42.09 10.93 -15.22
N LYS A 134 42.25 12.08 -14.56
CA LYS A 134 43.56 12.64 -14.20
C LYS A 134 44.39 11.69 -13.33
N LEU A 135 43.75 11.00 -12.38
CA LEU A 135 44.43 10.01 -11.54
C LEU A 135 44.88 8.80 -12.37
N GLN A 136 44.08 8.34 -13.33
CA GLN A 136 44.48 7.25 -14.23
C GLN A 136 45.66 7.65 -15.12
N ASP A 137 45.68 8.86 -15.66
CA ASP A 137 46.81 9.38 -16.44
C ASP A 137 48.09 9.48 -15.60
N THR A 138 47.95 9.88 -14.32
CA THR A 138 49.06 9.94 -13.37
C THR A 138 49.61 8.54 -13.08
N ILE A 139 48.75 7.54 -12.84
CA ILE A 139 49.15 6.14 -12.64
C ILE A 139 49.85 5.59 -13.89
N GLY A 140 49.32 5.87 -15.09
CA GLY A 140 49.94 5.46 -16.36
C GLY A 140 51.34 6.05 -16.53
N SER A 141 51.53 7.31 -16.12
CA SER A 141 52.83 7.99 -16.16
C SER A 141 53.83 7.40 -15.15
N ILE A 142 53.38 7.02 -13.95
CA ILE A 142 54.22 6.35 -12.94
C ILE A 142 54.61 4.94 -13.39
N ALA A 143 53.66 4.19 -13.96
CA ALA A 143 53.91 2.84 -14.49
C ALA A 143 54.90 2.84 -15.67
N ALA A 144 54.93 3.92 -16.46
CA ALA A 144 55.90 4.09 -17.55
C ALA A 144 57.33 4.42 -17.07
N GLN A 145 57.51 4.84 -15.81
CA GLN A 145 58.81 5.23 -15.23
C GLN A 145 59.52 4.11 -14.46
N SER A 146 58.91 2.92 -14.30
CA SER A 146 59.53 1.82 -13.56
C SER A 146 60.73 1.25 -14.31
N LYS A 147 61.94 1.65 -13.90
CA LYS A 147 63.18 0.91 -14.20
C LYS A 147 63.16 -0.40 -13.43
N THR A 148 63.35 -1.51 -14.14
CA THR A 148 63.60 -2.83 -13.56
C THR A 148 64.83 -2.79 -12.67
N VAL A 149 64.63 -2.93 -11.37
CA VAL A 149 65.70 -3.24 -10.41
C VAL A 149 65.42 -4.65 -9.90
N ASN A 150 66.20 -5.61 -10.40
CA ASN A 150 66.44 -6.85 -9.69
C ASN A 150 67.10 -6.49 -8.37
N ASN A 151 66.54 -6.94 -7.24
CA ASN A 151 67.31 -7.51 -6.15
C ASN A 151 66.38 -8.18 -5.14
N ASN A 152 66.69 -9.44 -4.88
CA ASN A 152 66.29 -10.17 -3.69
C ASN A 152 66.66 -9.34 -2.47
N HIS A 153 65.70 -8.91 -1.66
CA HIS A 153 65.85 -8.77 -0.21
C HIS A 153 64.47 -8.77 0.44
N GLU A 154 64.34 -9.64 1.43
CA GLU A 154 63.21 -9.86 2.32
C GLU A 154 62.92 -8.56 3.10
N PHE A 155 61.68 -8.06 3.04
CA PHE A 155 61.26 -6.88 3.80
C PHE A 155 60.27 -7.30 4.88
N VAL A 156 60.77 -7.35 6.11
CA VAL A 156 60.01 -7.49 7.35
C VAL A 156 59.36 -6.15 7.66
N ILE A 157 58.05 -6.14 7.94
CA ILE A 157 57.38 -4.98 8.55
C ILE A 157 57.15 -5.33 10.03
N GLU A 158 57.90 -4.64 10.89
CA GLU A 158 57.73 -4.60 12.34
C GLU A 158 56.36 -4.01 12.71
N LEU A 159 55.56 -4.76 13.45
CA LEU A 159 54.41 -4.25 14.19
C LEU A 159 54.85 -4.01 15.63
N ASN A 160 55.26 -2.77 15.95
CA ASN A 160 55.43 -2.34 17.33
C ASN A 160 54.06 -1.95 17.92
N GLN A 161 53.60 -2.80 18.86
CA GLN A 161 53.01 -2.55 20.18
C GLN A 161 52.26 -1.20 20.36
N THR A 162 51.06 -1.16 20.95
CA THR A 162 50.84 -1.49 22.37
C THR A 162 49.45 -2.07 22.69
N GLU A 163 49.46 -2.88 23.74
CA GLU A 163 48.34 -3.35 24.58
C GLU A 163 47.42 -2.18 24.98
N ASP A 164 46.11 -2.37 25.09
CA ASP A 164 45.51 -2.78 26.37
C ASP A 164 44.44 -3.86 26.22
N LYS A 165 44.72 -5.02 26.83
CA LYS A 165 43.72 -5.99 27.28
C LYS A 165 43.34 -5.61 28.71
N GLU A 166 42.16 -5.03 28.92
CA GLU A 166 41.53 -5.08 30.24
C GLU A 166 40.01 -5.32 30.12
N ASN A 167 39.58 -6.40 30.80
CA ASN A 167 38.26 -6.64 31.38
C ASN A 167 37.07 -6.96 30.44
N LEU A 168 37.04 -8.19 29.96
CA LEU A 168 35.79 -8.98 29.90
C LEU A 168 35.58 -9.61 31.28
N THR A 169 34.97 -8.87 32.19
CA THR A 169 34.40 -9.45 33.41
C THR A 169 32.98 -9.92 33.13
N GLU A 170 32.80 -11.23 33.29
CA GLU A 170 31.53 -11.89 33.53
C GLU A 170 30.84 -11.20 34.72
N TYR A 171 29.72 -10.50 34.48
CA TYR A 171 28.86 -10.00 35.54
C TYR A 171 27.72 -10.98 35.77
N ASN A 172 27.97 -11.94 36.66
CA ASN A 172 26.93 -12.51 37.50
C ASN A 172 26.74 -11.57 38.69
N ASN A 173 25.71 -10.72 38.67
CA ASN A 173 25.19 -10.07 39.86
C ASN A 173 23.66 -10.13 39.83
N GLU A 174 23.09 -11.03 40.64
CA GLU A 174 21.72 -10.94 41.15
C GLU A 174 21.65 -9.82 42.21
N GLU A 175 21.90 -8.58 41.79
CA GLU A 175 21.55 -7.40 42.60
C GLU A 175 20.25 -6.82 42.04
N GLU A 176 19.25 -6.72 42.90
CA GLU A 176 17.94 -6.14 42.63
C GLU A 176 18.12 -4.70 42.13
N TYR A 177 18.04 -4.52 40.81
CA TYR A 177 18.32 -3.26 40.13
C TYR A 177 17.18 -2.27 40.36
N GLN A 178 17.21 -1.53 41.46
CA GLN A 178 16.26 -0.46 41.72
C GLN A 178 16.53 0.71 40.76
N LEU A 179 15.61 0.92 39.81
CA LEU A 179 15.66 2.05 38.88
C LEU A 179 15.46 3.36 39.65
N LEU A 180 16.46 4.24 39.62
CA LEU A 180 16.37 5.57 40.21
C LEU A 180 15.37 6.44 39.41
N PRO A 181 14.60 7.30 40.09
CA PRO A 181 13.68 8.22 39.42
C PRO A 181 14.34 9.09 38.36
N LEU A 182 13.67 9.25 37.21
CA LEU A 182 14.15 10.11 36.14
C LEU A 182 13.75 11.57 36.43
N VAL A 183 14.73 12.47 36.54
CA VAL A 183 14.47 13.92 36.64
C VAL A 183 14.23 14.48 35.24
N VAL A 184 13.03 15.01 35.00
CA VAL A 184 12.66 15.70 33.76
C VAL A 184 12.68 17.22 34.02
N GLY A 185 12.91 18.02 32.97
CA GLY A 185 12.92 19.48 33.07
C GLY A 185 11.72 20.03 33.86
N ASN A 186 11.93 21.13 34.59
CA ASN A 186 11.03 21.72 35.60
C ASN A 186 11.03 21.04 36.99
N GLY A 187 12.01 20.17 37.28
CA GLY A 187 12.17 19.57 38.61
C GLY A 187 11.15 18.48 38.95
N ILE A 188 10.48 17.93 37.92
CA ILE A 188 9.51 16.84 38.06
C ILE A 188 10.26 15.51 38.01
N THR A 189 10.02 14.63 38.99
CA THR A 189 10.56 13.27 39.02
C THR A 189 9.53 12.28 38.49
N ILE A 190 9.97 11.35 37.64
CA ILE A 190 9.19 10.19 37.21
C ILE A 190 9.67 9.00 38.00
N ASP A 191 8.78 8.45 38.83
CA ASP A 191 9.08 7.32 39.70
C ASP A 191 8.67 5.99 39.04
N SER A 192 9.41 4.93 39.38
CA SER A 192 9.08 3.55 39.04
C SER A 192 9.03 2.70 40.30
N ARG A 193 8.15 1.70 40.33
CA ARG A 193 8.04 0.72 41.42
C ARG A 193 8.91 -0.51 41.16
N GLU A 194 9.10 -1.32 42.20
CA GLU A 194 9.81 -2.61 42.13
C GLU A 194 9.19 -3.58 41.11
N ASP A 195 7.87 -3.51 40.90
CA ASP A 195 7.15 -4.30 39.90
C ASP A 195 7.29 -3.75 38.46
N GLY A 196 8.08 -2.71 38.27
CA GLY A 196 8.33 -2.06 36.98
C GLY A 196 7.25 -1.08 36.54
N TYR A 197 6.17 -0.87 37.29
CA TYR A 197 5.16 0.13 36.92
C TYR A 197 5.69 1.55 37.07
N ILE A 198 5.24 2.43 36.18
CA ILE A 198 5.73 3.81 36.06
C ILE A 198 4.61 4.78 36.42
N ASP A 199 4.93 5.80 37.23
CA ASP A 199 4.01 6.90 37.51
C ASP A 199 3.88 7.81 36.29
N VAL A 200 2.73 7.78 35.64
CA VAL A 200 2.44 8.60 34.46
C VAL A 200 1.78 9.93 34.80
N THR A 201 1.37 10.15 36.05
CA THR A 201 0.84 11.46 36.47
C THR A 201 1.92 12.53 36.32
N ASN A 202 3.13 12.27 36.80
CA ASN A 202 4.26 13.18 36.66
C ASN A 202 4.79 13.25 35.22
N LEU A 203 4.77 12.15 34.48
CA LEU A 203 5.08 12.14 33.05
C LEU A 203 4.14 13.03 32.23
N CYS A 204 2.83 12.94 32.48
CA CYS A 204 1.81 13.78 31.84
C CYS A 204 1.99 15.26 32.16
N LYS A 205 2.23 15.59 33.44
CA LYS A 205 2.56 16.96 33.89
C LYS A 205 3.80 17.50 33.19
N ALA A 206 4.86 16.70 33.07
CA ALA A 206 6.11 17.11 32.43
C ALA A 206 5.94 17.47 30.95
N GLY A 207 5.03 16.79 30.24
CA GLY A 207 4.70 17.14 28.86
C GLY A 207 3.46 17.99 28.68
N GLY A 208 2.93 18.59 29.74
CA GLY A 208 1.83 19.56 29.67
C GLY A 208 0.50 19.00 29.17
N LYS A 209 0.24 17.70 29.35
CA LYS A 209 -1.02 17.04 28.96
C LYS A 209 -1.65 16.32 30.14
N GLU A 210 -2.94 16.03 30.07
CA GLU A 210 -3.62 15.25 31.11
C GLU A 210 -3.82 13.79 30.71
N PHE A 211 -3.59 12.85 31.66
CA PHE A 211 -3.78 11.41 31.42
C PHE A 211 -5.19 11.07 30.91
N LYS A 212 -6.22 11.78 31.40
CA LYS A 212 -7.62 11.58 30.97
C LYS A 212 -7.79 11.79 29.46
N GLU A 213 -6.97 12.64 28.85
CA GLU A 213 -7.03 12.92 27.42
C GLU A 213 -6.43 11.80 26.57
N TRP A 214 -5.41 11.12 27.08
CA TRP A 214 -4.89 9.90 26.45
C TRP A 214 -5.87 8.75 26.61
N ASN A 215 -6.43 8.58 27.82
CA ASN A 215 -7.30 7.46 28.15
C ASN A 215 -8.66 7.47 27.43
N ARG A 216 -9.10 8.63 26.91
CA ARG A 216 -10.37 8.76 26.14
C ARG A 216 -10.24 8.46 24.65
N LEU A 217 -9.03 8.27 24.12
CA LEU A 217 -8.83 8.07 22.67
C LEU A 217 -9.22 6.65 22.26
N ASP A 218 -9.93 6.50 21.15
CA ASP A 218 -10.28 5.18 20.58
C ASP A 218 -9.04 4.32 20.28
N ARG A 219 -7.96 4.99 19.84
CA ARG A 219 -6.66 4.35 19.61
C ARG A 219 -6.07 3.75 20.90
N THR A 220 -6.25 4.43 22.03
CA THR A 220 -5.78 3.96 23.34
C THR A 220 -6.51 2.70 23.76
N HIS A 221 -7.85 2.67 23.60
CA HIS A 221 -8.63 1.47 23.91
C HIS A 221 -8.24 0.28 23.04
N THR A 222 -8.05 0.49 21.74
CA THR A 222 -7.57 -0.55 20.82
C THR A 222 -6.17 -1.06 21.22
N PHE A 223 -5.26 -0.15 21.57
CA PHE A 223 -3.91 -0.48 22.04
C PHE A 223 -3.94 -1.33 23.32
N LEU A 224 -4.72 -0.93 24.33
CA LEU A 224 -4.83 -1.67 25.60
C LEU A 224 -5.42 -3.07 25.42
N GLN A 225 -6.38 -3.26 24.50
CA GLN A 225 -6.92 -4.58 24.18
C GLN A 225 -5.89 -5.49 23.50
N ALA A 226 -5.14 -4.95 22.54
CA ALA A 226 -4.06 -5.68 21.88
C ALA A 226 -2.95 -6.04 22.88
N LEU A 227 -2.60 -5.11 23.78
CA LEU A 227 -1.61 -5.31 24.82
C LEU A 227 -2.03 -6.41 25.78
N LYS A 228 -3.24 -6.34 26.35
CA LYS A 228 -3.83 -7.38 27.20
C LYS A 228 -3.69 -8.77 26.58
N SER A 229 -4.04 -8.90 25.30
CA SER A 229 -3.99 -10.20 24.60
C SER A 229 -2.57 -10.73 24.43
N THR A 230 -1.58 -9.83 24.36
CA THR A 230 -0.17 -10.18 24.14
C THR A 230 0.54 -10.54 25.44
N VAL A 231 0.37 -9.72 26.49
CA VAL A 231 1.05 -9.91 27.78
C VAL A 231 0.29 -10.82 28.76
N GLY A 232 -0.98 -11.14 28.46
CA GLY A 232 -1.82 -11.97 29.34
C GLY A 232 -2.34 -11.28 30.60
N ILE A 233 -2.07 -9.98 30.76
CA ILE A 233 -2.47 -9.18 31.92
C ILE A 233 -3.80 -8.49 31.64
N PRO A 234 -4.81 -8.60 32.52
CA PRO A 234 -6.08 -7.88 32.39
C PRO A 234 -5.91 -6.36 32.25
N THR A 235 -6.77 -5.71 31.45
CA THR A 235 -6.69 -4.25 31.24
C THR A 235 -6.80 -3.44 32.54
N VAL A 236 -7.52 -3.97 33.53
CA VAL A 236 -7.65 -3.36 34.87
C VAL A 236 -6.37 -3.40 35.68
N GLU A 237 -5.44 -4.30 35.35
CA GLU A 237 -4.15 -4.40 36.01
C GLU A 237 -3.09 -3.55 35.29
N LEU A 238 -3.23 -3.34 33.96
CA LEU A 238 -2.34 -2.48 33.16
C LEU A 238 -2.32 -1.00 33.62
N ILE A 239 -3.38 -0.53 34.29
CA ILE A 239 -3.54 0.82 34.81
C ILE A 239 -4.04 0.75 36.25
N GLN A 240 -3.26 1.24 37.20
CA GLN A 240 -3.57 1.24 38.62
C GLN A 240 -3.70 2.66 39.15
N TYR A 241 -4.73 2.90 39.95
CA TYR A 241 -4.96 4.18 40.60
C TYR A 241 -4.63 4.06 42.08
N ILE A 242 -3.62 4.79 42.54
CA ILE A 242 -3.20 4.80 43.94
C ILE A 242 -3.35 6.21 44.49
N THR A 243 -4.02 6.34 45.63
CA THR A 243 -4.13 7.60 46.35
C THR A 243 -3.06 7.65 47.43
N GLY A 244 -2.19 8.65 47.39
CA GLY A 244 -1.16 8.87 48.40
C GLY A 244 -1.72 9.45 49.70
N GLY A 245 -0.90 9.44 50.76
CA GLY A 245 -1.29 9.93 52.10
C GLY A 245 -1.73 11.40 52.14
N ASN A 246 -1.33 12.22 51.16
CA ASN A 246 -1.72 13.63 51.04
C ASN A 246 -3.01 13.84 50.23
N GLY A 247 -3.70 12.78 49.80
CA GLY A 247 -4.91 12.86 48.98
C GLY A 247 -4.67 13.05 47.48
N GLU A 248 -3.40 13.14 47.04
CA GLU A 248 -3.05 13.17 45.62
C GLU A 248 -3.23 11.78 44.98
N ARG A 249 -3.89 11.74 43.82
CA ARG A 249 -4.14 10.51 43.06
C ARG A 249 -3.08 10.35 41.99
N HIS A 250 -2.31 9.27 42.10
CA HIS A 250 -1.29 8.87 41.14
C HIS A 250 -1.82 7.75 40.24
N THR A 251 -1.42 7.78 38.98
CA THR A 251 -1.77 6.76 37.99
C THR A 251 -0.51 6.01 37.62
N TRP A 252 -0.48 4.73 37.96
CA TRP A 252 0.63 3.82 37.71
C TRP A 252 0.28 2.91 36.56
N VAL A 253 1.17 2.74 35.59
CA VAL A 253 0.88 1.90 34.42
C VAL A 253 2.02 0.96 34.09
N HIS A 254 1.68 -0.12 33.40
CA HIS A 254 2.64 -1.08 32.84
C HIS A 254 3.67 -0.38 31.92
N PRO A 255 4.95 -0.79 31.88
CA PRO A 255 6.01 -0.14 31.09
C PRO A 255 5.65 0.14 29.62
N GLN A 256 5.03 -0.83 28.94
CA GLN A 256 4.64 -0.67 27.53
C GLN A 256 3.53 0.38 27.36
N VAL A 257 2.68 0.54 28.38
CA VAL A 257 1.67 1.61 28.41
C VAL A 257 2.33 2.96 28.65
N ALA A 258 3.30 3.04 29.56
CA ALA A 258 4.08 4.27 29.81
C ALA A 258 4.85 4.72 28.56
N ILE A 259 5.47 3.80 27.81
CA ILE A 259 6.14 4.10 26.54
C ILE A 259 5.17 4.63 25.49
N ASN A 260 3.95 4.08 25.42
CA ASN A 260 2.91 4.58 24.51
C ASN A 260 2.46 5.99 24.90
N ILE A 261 2.27 6.24 26.19
CA ILE A 261 1.93 7.57 26.74
C ILE A 261 3.04 8.58 26.45
N ALA A 262 4.31 8.20 26.66
CA ALA A 262 5.46 9.07 26.37
C ALA A 262 5.52 9.49 24.89
N GLN A 263 5.26 8.57 23.96
CA GLN A 263 5.15 8.87 22.52
C GLN A 263 4.00 9.83 22.22
N TRP A 264 2.83 9.64 22.85
CA TRP A 264 1.68 10.53 22.66
C TRP A 264 1.91 11.94 23.23
N ILE A 265 2.65 12.04 24.33
CA ILE A 265 2.95 13.31 25.00
C ILE A 265 3.94 14.14 24.19
N SER A 266 5.04 13.53 23.70
CA SER A 266 6.08 14.23 22.94
C SER A 266 6.20 13.68 21.52
N PRO A 267 5.74 14.43 20.49
CA PRO A 267 5.95 14.08 19.09
C PRO A 267 7.44 13.91 18.73
N GLU A 268 8.33 14.68 19.34
CA GLU A 268 9.78 14.55 19.12
C GLU A 268 10.31 13.22 19.64
N PHE A 269 9.78 12.74 20.78
CA PHE A 269 10.09 11.41 21.31
C PHE A 269 9.51 10.30 20.43
N ASP A 270 8.29 10.47 19.92
CA ASP A 270 7.65 9.52 18.98
C ASP A 270 8.49 9.32 17.71
N VAL A 271 9.02 10.42 17.14
CA VAL A 271 9.94 10.38 16.00
C VAL A 271 11.25 9.66 16.34
N LYS A 272 11.79 9.84 17.56
CA LYS A 272 13.01 9.13 18.01
C LYS A 272 12.79 7.63 18.13
N VAL A 273 11.68 7.20 18.74
CA VAL A 273 11.32 5.77 18.85
C VAL A 273 11.20 5.14 17.46
N SER A 274 10.55 5.84 16.53
CA SER A 274 10.47 5.40 15.12
C SER A 274 11.87 5.27 14.46
N GLY A 275 12.78 6.21 14.75
CA GLY A 275 14.17 6.16 14.30
C GLY A 275 14.95 4.96 14.85
N TRP A 276 14.78 4.64 16.13
CA TRP A 276 15.38 3.46 16.75
C TRP A 276 14.91 2.15 16.11
N ILE A 277 13.61 2.02 15.82
CA ILE A 277 13.07 0.84 15.12
C ILE A 277 13.73 0.70 13.74
N TYR A 278 13.84 1.81 13.00
CA TYR A 278 14.50 1.80 11.70
C TYR A 278 15.99 1.43 11.79
N GLU A 279 16.70 1.86 12.84
CA GLU A 279 18.09 1.44 13.10
C GLU A 279 18.21 -0.07 13.31
N VAL A 280 17.31 -0.65 14.12
CA VAL A 280 17.25 -2.11 14.34
C VAL A 280 17.00 -2.85 13.04
N MET A 281 16.06 -2.39 12.20
CA MET A 281 15.75 -3.03 10.91
C MET A 281 16.96 -3.09 9.97
N LEU A 282 17.88 -2.12 10.07
CA LEU A 282 19.02 -2.00 9.15
C LEU A 282 20.33 -2.57 9.69
N THR A 283 20.47 -2.61 11.01
CA THR A 283 21.72 -2.99 11.67
C THR A 283 21.59 -4.20 12.59
N GLY A 284 20.37 -4.62 12.91
CA GLY A 284 20.06 -5.71 13.84
C GLY A 284 20.15 -5.32 15.32
N LYS A 285 20.52 -4.07 15.64
CA LYS A 285 20.64 -3.56 17.02
C LYS A 285 20.35 -2.06 17.08
N VAL A 286 20.20 -1.51 18.27
CA VAL A 286 20.14 -0.05 18.50
C VAL A 286 21.05 0.32 19.66
N ASP A 287 21.83 1.38 19.49
CA ASP A 287 22.61 1.99 20.57
C ASP A 287 21.91 3.27 21.05
N ILE A 288 21.39 3.24 22.28
CA ILE A 288 20.66 4.36 22.89
C ILE A 288 21.60 5.55 23.20
N LYS A 289 22.90 5.30 23.38
CA LYS A 289 23.91 6.33 23.66
C LYS A 289 24.50 6.92 22.38
N ASN A 290 24.57 6.12 21.31
CA ASN A 290 25.16 6.52 20.03
C ASN A 290 24.22 6.23 18.84
N THR A 291 23.00 6.77 18.92
CA THR A 291 21.98 6.60 17.88
C THR A 291 22.39 7.29 16.58
N LYS A 292 22.25 6.58 15.45
CA LYS A 292 22.56 7.15 14.13
C LYS A 292 21.38 7.91 13.56
N SER A 293 21.66 8.97 12.81
CA SER A 293 20.59 9.69 12.13
C SER A 293 19.99 8.85 11.00
N TYR A 294 18.72 9.10 10.68
CA TYR A 294 18.05 8.44 9.55
C TYR A 294 18.83 8.59 8.22
N ARG A 295 19.48 9.74 8.02
CA ARG A 295 20.30 10.01 6.83
C ARG A 295 21.54 9.13 6.80
N GLU A 296 22.23 8.98 7.92
CA GLU A 296 23.41 8.12 8.06
C GLU A 296 23.07 6.65 7.82
N LEU A 297 21.95 6.18 8.38
CA LEU A 297 21.48 4.82 8.18
C LEU A 297 21.18 4.52 6.70
N ARG A 298 20.54 5.46 5.99
CA ARG A 298 20.29 5.34 4.55
C ARG A 298 21.58 5.31 3.73
N ALA A 299 22.53 6.18 4.05
CA ALA A 299 23.82 6.23 3.34
C ALA A 299 24.59 4.93 3.52
N ALA A 300 24.69 4.44 4.76
CA ALA A 300 25.38 3.19 5.07
C ALA A 300 24.78 1.98 4.35
N ASN A 301 23.45 1.90 4.23
CA ASN A 301 22.81 0.82 3.48
C ASN A 301 23.06 0.89 1.99
N LYS A 302 22.98 2.09 1.41
CA LYS A 302 23.28 2.29 -0.02
C LYS A 302 24.70 1.83 -0.34
N ASP A 303 25.66 2.13 0.53
CA ASP A 303 27.05 1.69 0.37
C ASP A 303 27.19 0.18 0.50
N LYS A 304 26.48 -0.46 1.43
CA LYS A 304 26.42 -1.94 1.54
C LYS A 304 25.86 -2.56 0.26
N GLU A 305 24.76 -2.03 -0.29
CA GLU A 305 24.17 -2.52 -1.54
C GLU A 305 25.13 -2.36 -2.73
N LEU A 306 25.78 -1.20 -2.84
CA LEU A 306 26.79 -0.94 -3.87
C LEU A 306 27.99 -1.88 -3.71
N LYS A 307 28.42 -2.15 -2.48
CA LYS A 307 29.48 -3.11 -2.20
C LYS A 307 29.08 -4.51 -2.60
N ILE A 308 27.88 -4.96 -2.26
CA ILE A 308 27.35 -6.27 -2.70
C ILE A 308 27.34 -6.32 -4.23
N LYS A 309 26.81 -5.30 -4.91
CA LYS A 309 26.78 -5.24 -6.38
C LYS A 309 28.19 -5.31 -6.99
N TYR A 310 29.14 -4.58 -6.42
CA TYR A 310 30.55 -4.61 -6.83
C TYR A 310 31.17 -5.98 -6.62
N LEU A 311 30.99 -6.57 -5.43
CA LEU A 311 31.53 -7.90 -5.10
C LEU A 311 30.92 -8.97 -6.00
N THR A 312 29.61 -8.92 -6.25
CA THR A 312 28.94 -9.79 -7.22
C THR A 312 29.59 -9.64 -8.60
N LYS A 313 29.78 -8.41 -9.09
CA LYS A 313 30.44 -8.20 -10.40
C LYS A 313 31.89 -8.71 -10.43
N LYS A 314 32.65 -8.54 -9.36
CA LYS A 314 34.09 -8.85 -9.30
C LYS A 314 34.35 -10.34 -9.09
N TYR A 315 33.59 -10.99 -8.22
CA TYR A 315 33.88 -12.34 -7.75
C TYR A 315 32.89 -13.39 -8.28
N VAL A 316 31.70 -13.01 -8.72
CA VAL A 316 30.75 -13.95 -9.35
C VAL A 316 31.00 -13.97 -10.85
N LYS A 317 31.76 -14.97 -11.32
CA LYS A 317 31.93 -15.22 -12.76
C LYS A 317 30.57 -15.57 -13.37
N ARG A 318 30.09 -14.76 -14.32
CA ARG A 318 28.99 -15.18 -15.21
C ARG A 318 29.54 -16.26 -16.13
N GLN A 319 29.30 -17.52 -15.81
CA GLN A 319 29.63 -18.61 -16.73
C GLN A 319 28.75 -18.49 -17.99
N PRO A 320 29.34 -18.46 -19.20
CA PRO A 320 28.57 -18.52 -20.44
C PRO A 320 27.82 -19.84 -20.46
N ARG A 321 26.49 -19.77 -20.59
CA ARG A 321 25.64 -20.95 -20.61
C ARG A 321 25.68 -21.57 -22.00
N LEU A 322 25.90 -22.88 -22.09
CA LEU A 322 25.63 -23.60 -23.32
C LEU A 322 24.13 -23.53 -23.61
N GLN A 323 23.78 -23.07 -24.81
CA GLN A 323 22.41 -23.08 -25.32
C GLN A 323 22.18 -24.33 -26.15
N TYR A 324 21.06 -24.99 -25.88
CA TYR A 324 20.55 -26.14 -26.61
C TYR A 324 19.25 -25.74 -27.28
N ASP A 325 19.27 -25.59 -28.60
CA ASP A 325 18.17 -25.05 -29.39
C ASP A 325 17.15 -26.12 -29.83
N ILE A 326 17.45 -27.40 -29.60
CA ILE A 326 16.59 -28.51 -29.98
C ILE A 326 15.51 -28.71 -28.90
N PRO A 327 14.22 -28.63 -29.24
CA PRO A 327 13.13 -28.90 -28.31
C PRO A 327 12.84 -30.39 -28.18
N ASN A 328 12.11 -30.77 -27.13
CA ASN A 328 11.60 -32.13 -26.88
C ASN A 328 12.70 -33.20 -26.93
N VAL A 329 13.68 -33.11 -26.05
CA VAL A 329 14.87 -33.97 -26.09
C VAL A 329 14.80 -35.11 -25.08
N ILE A 330 15.35 -36.26 -25.47
CA ILE A 330 15.88 -37.26 -24.54
C ILE A 330 17.37 -36.94 -24.34
N TYR A 331 17.85 -37.00 -23.10
CA TYR A 331 19.23 -36.65 -22.76
C TYR A 331 19.88 -37.68 -21.82
N ILE A 332 21.21 -37.67 -21.82
CA ILE A 332 22.07 -38.35 -20.86
C ILE A 332 22.94 -37.29 -20.18
N LEU A 333 22.87 -37.21 -18.86
CA LEU A 333 23.74 -36.37 -18.02
C LEU A 333 24.68 -37.22 -17.17
N THR A 334 25.80 -36.64 -16.79
CA THR A 334 26.65 -37.17 -15.72
C THR A 334 27.28 -36.03 -14.93
N THR A 335 27.96 -36.35 -13.84
CA THR A 335 28.87 -35.45 -13.12
C THR A 335 30.27 -36.08 -13.15
N PRO A 336 31.36 -35.35 -12.90
CA PRO A 336 32.70 -35.93 -12.85
C PRO A 336 32.79 -37.14 -11.90
N THR A 337 32.10 -37.08 -10.76
CA THR A 337 31.96 -38.16 -9.78
C THR A 337 31.19 -39.35 -10.35
N HIS A 338 29.99 -39.13 -10.89
CA HIS A 338 29.19 -40.20 -11.48
C HIS A 338 29.88 -40.87 -12.68
N LYS A 339 30.62 -40.10 -13.48
CA LYS A 339 31.36 -40.61 -14.65
C LYS A 339 32.44 -41.61 -14.24
N LEU A 340 33.13 -41.38 -13.13
CA LEU A 340 34.11 -42.33 -12.56
C LEU A 340 33.45 -43.62 -12.06
N GLU A 341 32.19 -43.54 -11.65
CA GLU A 341 31.41 -44.66 -11.14
C GLU A 341 30.58 -45.34 -12.25
N GLY A 342 30.71 -44.92 -13.51
CA GLY A 342 29.90 -45.45 -14.62
C GLY A 342 28.41 -45.11 -14.52
N ARG A 343 28.05 -44.04 -13.79
CA ARG A 343 26.67 -43.63 -13.54
C ARG A 343 26.23 -42.49 -14.45
N TYR A 344 25.01 -42.62 -14.96
CA TYR A 344 24.41 -41.69 -15.90
C TYR A 344 22.95 -41.43 -15.55
N ILE A 345 22.50 -40.20 -15.78
CA ILE A 345 21.12 -39.78 -15.56
C ILE A 345 20.47 -39.65 -16.92
N LEU A 346 19.47 -40.50 -17.20
CA LEU A 346 18.69 -40.45 -18.41
C LEU A 346 17.36 -39.75 -18.12
N GLY A 347 16.93 -38.87 -18.99
CA GLY A 347 15.64 -38.19 -18.82
C GLY A 347 15.22 -37.42 -20.06
N LYS A 348 14.13 -36.67 -19.90
CA LYS A 348 13.54 -35.86 -20.97
C LYS A 348 13.41 -34.39 -20.57
N ALA A 349 13.44 -33.49 -21.55
CA ALA A 349 13.16 -32.08 -21.35
C ALA A 349 12.56 -31.45 -22.61
N GLU A 350 11.57 -30.57 -22.43
CA GLU A 350 11.09 -29.70 -23.52
C GLU A 350 12.19 -28.76 -24.01
N ASN A 351 13.02 -28.25 -23.09
CA ASN A 351 14.20 -27.44 -23.38
C ASN A 351 15.34 -27.79 -22.41
N LEU A 352 16.44 -28.30 -22.95
CA LEU A 352 17.58 -28.77 -22.16
C LEU A 352 18.30 -27.62 -21.43
N THR A 353 18.38 -26.43 -22.05
CA THR A 353 18.96 -25.22 -21.45
C THR A 353 18.23 -24.86 -20.15
N ASN A 354 16.89 -24.86 -20.20
CA ASN A 354 16.06 -24.57 -19.04
C ASN A 354 16.18 -25.66 -17.98
N ARG A 355 16.20 -26.94 -18.37
CA ARG A 355 16.35 -28.08 -17.45
C ARG A 355 17.64 -28.02 -16.65
N LEU A 356 18.75 -27.61 -17.28
CA LEU A 356 20.06 -27.49 -16.65
C LEU A 356 20.22 -26.23 -15.77
N SER A 357 19.33 -25.24 -15.93
CA SER A 357 19.38 -23.96 -15.19
C SER A 357 18.91 -24.04 -13.72
N VAL A 358 18.40 -25.20 -13.30
CA VAL A 358 17.65 -25.35 -12.05
C VAL A 358 18.60 -25.72 -10.88
N TYR A 359 18.94 -24.70 -10.09
CA TYR A 359 19.59 -24.65 -8.75
C TYR A 359 21.12 -24.77 -8.61
N ASN A 360 21.62 -24.05 -7.58
CA ASN A 360 22.97 -24.13 -6.99
C ASN A 360 23.30 -25.60 -6.68
N LYS A 361 24.12 -26.22 -7.52
CA LYS A 361 24.60 -27.59 -7.32
C LYS A 361 26.07 -27.55 -6.93
N THR A 362 26.45 -28.51 -6.08
CA THR A 362 27.84 -28.74 -5.68
C THR A 362 28.70 -29.16 -6.86
N ASP A 363 28.12 -29.88 -7.83
CA ASP A 363 28.78 -30.34 -9.06
C ASP A 363 27.97 -29.98 -10.32
N GLU A 364 28.68 -29.54 -11.36
CA GLU A 364 28.10 -29.27 -12.69
C GLU A 364 27.74 -30.57 -13.42
N HIS A 365 26.56 -30.61 -14.04
CA HIS A 365 26.13 -31.74 -14.85
C HIS A 365 26.66 -31.55 -16.29
N GLU A 366 27.40 -32.53 -16.79
CA GLU A 366 27.87 -32.62 -18.16
C GLU A 366 26.80 -33.32 -19.03
N VAL A 367 26.43 -32.73 -20.16
CA VAL A 367 25.57 -33.39 -21.16
C VAL A 367 26.43 -34.34 -21.98
N VAL A 368 26.20 -35.64 -21.82
CA VAL A 368 26.93 -36.70 -22.53
C VAL A 368 26.32 -36.95 -23.91
N TYR A 369 24.99 -36.93 -23.97
CA TYR A 369 24.24 -37.14 -25.21
C TYR A 369 22.87 -36.48 -25.11
N TYR A 370 22.34 -36.02 -26.23
CA TYR A 370 20.94 -35.61 -26.34
C TYR A 370 20.44 -35.78 -27.76
N GLN A 371 19.14 -36.06 -27.91
CA GLN A 371 18.49 -36.21 -29.21
C GLN A 371 17.06 -35.66 -29.15
N GLY A 372 16.69 -34.87 -30.17
CA GLY A 372 15.34 -34.32 -30.31
C GLY A 372 14.34 -35.37 -30.79
N CYS A 373 13.13 -35.28 -30.25
CA CYS A 373 11.96 -36.02 -30.70
C CYS A 373 11.07 -35.11 -31.54
N ARG A 374 10.27 -35.69 -32.43
CA ARG A 374 9.36 -34.94 -33.33
C ARG A 374 8.38 -34.04 -32.58
N ASP A 375 7.85 -34.53 -31.47
CA ASP A 375 6.85 -33.86 -30.65
C ASP A 375 6.92 -34.35 -29.18
N GLU A 376 6.23 -33.66 -28.27
CA GLU A 376 6.22 -33.95 -26.84
C GLU A 376 5.67 -35.36 -26.53
N THR A 377 4.73 -35.84 -27.34
CA THR A 377 4.12 -37.18 -27.16
C THR A 377 5.14 -38.27 -27.50
N CYS A 378 5.84 -38.11 -28.62
CA CYS A 378 6.94 -38.97 -29.03
C CYS A 378 8.03 -39.01 -27.95
N MET A 379 8.42 -37.86 -27.39
CA MET A 379 9.38 -37.79 -26.29
C MET A 379 8.94 -38.57 -25.05
N LYS A 380 7.66 -38.45 -24.63
CA LYS A 380 7.13 -39.17 -23.48
C LYS A 380 7.12 -40.69 -23.68
N ILE A 381 6.74 -41.13 -24.87
CA ILE A 381 6.71 -42.56 -25.22
C ILE A 381 8.15 -43.11 -25.31
N ALA A 382 9.06 -42.36 -25.95
CA ALA A 382 10.46 -42.73 -26.08
C ALA A 382 11.11 -42.99 -24.71
N GLU A 383 10.94 -42.06 -23.75
CA GLU A 383 11.47 -42.22 -22.39
C GLU A 383 10.99 -43.52 -21.73
N GLN A 384 9.69 -43.81 -21.82
CA GLN A 384 9.13 -45.02 -21.22
C GLN A 384 9.70 -46.30 -21.85
N MET A 385 9.84 -46.33 -23.18
CA MET A 385 10.44 -47.47 -23.90
C MET A 385 11.91 -47.65 -23.52
N ILE A 386 12.70 -46.57 -23.50
CA ILE A 386 14.11 -46.60 -23.12
C ILE A 386 14.27 -47.10 -21.68
N PHE A 387 13.46 -46.60 -20.75
CA PHE A 387 13.53 -47.01 -19.34
C PHE A 387 13.15 -48.47 -19.12
N TYR A 388 12.22 -48.98 -19.92
CA TYR A 388 11.85 -50.39 -19.91
C TYR A 388 12.96 -51.27 -20.50
N ASN A 389 13.52 -50.88 -21.65
CA ASN A 389 14.57 -51.66 -22.33
C ASN A 389 15.89 -51.67 -21.55
N LEU A 390 16.18 -50.60 -20.80
CA LEU A 390 17.36 -50.47 -19.96
C LEU A 390 17.11 -50.80 -18.47
N GLU A 391 15.98 -51.43 -18.14
CA GLU A 391 15.57 -51.66 -16.75
C GLU A 391 16.62 -52.42 -15.94
N GLN A 392 17.31 -53.39 -16.56
CA GLN A 392 18.37 -54.17 -15.91
C GLN A 392 19.59 -53.33 -15.47
N TYR A 393 19.77 -52.14 -16.04
CA TYR A 393 20.87 -51.22 -15.72
C TYR A 393 20.43 -50.08 -14.80
N ARG A 394 19.17 -50.05 -14.36
CA ARG A 394 18.56 -48.95 -13.62
C ARG A 394 18.77 -49.09 -12.11
N GLU A 395 19.18 -48.02 -11.43
CA GLU A 395 19.32 -48.02 -9.96
C GLU A 395 17.94 -48.09 -9.29
N GLN A 396 17.78 -48.99 -8.30
CA GLN A 396 16.51 -49.14 -7.57
C GLN A 396 16.11 -47.89 -6.76
N ALA A 397 17.10 -47.14 -6.24
CA ALA A 397 16.85 -45.99 -5.38
C ALA A 397 16.52 -44.70 -6.16
N ASN A 398 16.91 -44.60 -7.43
CA ASN A 398 16.66 -43.41 -8.24
C ASN A 398 16.23 -43.80 -9.66
N ARG A 399 14.99 -43.47 -9.98
CA ARG A 399 14.32 -43.85 -11.23
C ARG A 399 14.95 -43.26 -12.49
N GLU A 400 15.82 -42.26 -12.41
CA GLU A 400 16.47 -41.67 -13.58
C GLU A 400 17.93 -42.08 -13.72
N ARG A 401 18.48 -42.87 -12.79
CA ARG A 401 19.90 -43.27 -12.78
C ARG A 401 20.11 -44.65 -13.36
N PHE A 402 21.12 -44.76 -14.21
CA PHE A 402 21.53 -45.98 -14.88
C PHE A 402 23.03 -46.19 -14.68
N VAL A 403 23.43 -47.44 -14.46
CA VAL A 403 24.81 -47.85 -14.20
C VAL A 403 25.28 -48.69 -15.38
N LEU A 404 26.43 -48.32 -15.95
CA LEU A 404 27.06 -49.14 -16.98
C LEU A 404 27.53 -50.48 -16.39
N PRO A 405 27.39 -51.60 -17.14
CA PRO A 405 28.00 -52.87 -16.75
C PRO A 405 29.53 -52.75 -16.73
N GLU A 406 30.20 -53.61 -15.96
CA GLU A 406 31.68 -53.63 -15.89
C GLU A 406 32.29 -53.79 -17.29
N GLY A 407 33.19 -52.87 -17.68
CA GLY A 407 33.79 -52.82 -19.01
C GLY A 407 32.85 -52.34 -20.13
N GLY A 408 31.62 -51.95 -19.81
CA GLY A 408 30.62 -51.44 -20.74
C GLY A 408 30.93 -50.04 -21.26
N ASN A 409 30.43 -49.74 -22.46
CA ASN A 409 30.57 -48.44 -23.10
C ASN A 409 29.24 -47.68 -23.07
N ILE A 410 29.30 -46.35 -22.90
CA ILE A 410 28.13 -45.45 -22.91
C ILE A 410 27.29 -45.57 -24.20
N ASN A 411 27.88 -46.03 -25.29
CA ASN A 411 27.18 -46.34 -26.53
C ASN A 411 26.01 -47.30 -26.33
N LEU A 412 26.05 -48.19 -25.33
CA LEU A 412 24.91 -49.04 -24.96
C LEU A 412 23.62 -48.23 -24.73
N PHE A 413 23.71 -47.13 -24.00
CA PHE A 413 22.56 -46.26 -23.72
C PHE A 413 22.24 -45.35 -24.89
N ILE A 414 23.27 -44.83 -25.58
CA ILE A 414 23.09 -43.94 -26.73
C ILE A 414 22.40 -44.67 -27.89
N ASP A 415 22.82 -45.90 -28.18
CA ASP A 415 22.28 -46.69 -29.29
C ASP A 415 20.83 -47.10 -29.01
N GLU A 416 20.49 -47.38 -27.74
CA GLU A 416 19.10 -47.63 -27.35
C GLU A 416 18.20 -46.39 -27.55
N ILE A 417 18.68 -45.20 -27.19
CA ILE A 417 17.97 -43.94 -27.44
C ILE A 417 17.76 -43.74 -28.95
N LYS A 418 18.82 -43.88 -29.74
CA LYS A 418 18.76 -43.73 -31.21
C LYS A 418 17.77 -44.71 -31.83
N ASN A 419 17.84 -45.98 -31.44
CA ASN A 419 16.96 -47.03 -31.96
C ASN A 419 15.50 -46.75 -31.61
N THR A 420 15.21 -46.39 -30.35
CA THR A 420 13.84 -46.07 -29.92
C THR A 420 13.27 -44.86 -30.69
N ILE A 421 14.03 -43.77 -30.79
CA ILE A 421 13.57 -42.57 -31.50
C ILE A 421 13.37 -42.87 -32.99
N ARG A 422 14.27 -43.64 -33.61
CA ARG A 422 14.15 -44.08 -35.00
C ARG A 422 12.87 -44.88 -35.24
N ILE A 423 12.57 -45.87 -34.38
CA ILE A 423 11.34 -46.67 -34.45
C ILE A 423 10.10 -45.77 -34.36
N LEU A 424 10.09 -44.82 -33.42
CA LEU A 424 8.96 -43.90 -33.23
C LEU A 424 8.79 -42.91 -34.38
N ASN A 425 9.88 -42.55 -35.06
CA ASN A 425 9.87 -41.70 -36.25
C ASN A 425 9.48 -42.46 -37.53
N LYS A 426 9.40 -43.80 -37.50
CA LYS A 426 9.15 -44.67 -38.67
C LYS A 426 10.23 -44.58 -39.76
N GLU A 427 11.48 -44.44 -39.35
CA GLU A 427 12.70 -44.46 -40.19
C GLU A 427 13.50 -45.76 -39.97
#